data_AF-A0A3B8USJ0-F1
#
_entry.id   AF-A0A3B8USJ0-F1
#
_cell.length_a   1.000
_cell.length_b   1.000
_cell.length_c   1.000
_cell.angle_alpha   90.00
_cell.angle_beta   90.00
_cell.angle_gamma   90.00
#
_symmetry.space_group_name_H-M   'P 1'
#
loop_
_entity.id
_entity.type
_entity.pdbx_description
1 polymer ?
#
loop_
_entity_poly.entity_id
_entity_poly.type
_entity_poly.pdbx_seq_one_letter_code
_entity_poly.pdbx_strand_id
1 'polypeptide(L)'
;MTNIMEKQFYRQRKDFDLSCIERDKKFTMPEGVEYIENIVYTKDGNPSHQLDIYRPKDREGEVLPVIINVHGGGLIIGNKGFNKYFCSLLCKKGFLVYSI
;
A
#
# COMPACT_ATOMS: atom_id res chain seq x y z
N MET A 1 19.99 -19.16 21.23
CA MET A 1 19.00 -18.27 21.89
C MET A 1 18.63 -17.17 20.91
N THR A 2 17.39 -17.10 20.44
CA THR A 2 16.94 -15.99 19.58
C THR A 2 17.05 -14.68 20.35
N ASN A 3 17.63 -13.65 19.73
CA ASN A 3 17.84 -12.35 20.34
C ASN A 3 16.49 -11.73 20.74
N ILE A 4 16.37 -11.20 21.96
CA ILE A 4 15.15 -10.54 22.44
C ILE A 4 14.75 -9.40 21.49
N MET A 5 15.73 -8.66 20.95
CA MET A 5 15.49 -7.57 19.98
C MET A 5 14.86 -8.05 18.68
N GLU A 6 15.35 -9.19 18.17
CA GLU A 6 14.82 -9.80 16.95
C GLU A 6 13.36 -10.24 17.13
N LYS A 7 13.05 -10.89 18.27
CA LYS A 7 11.67 -11.26 18.62
C LYS A 7 10.74 -10.05 18.71
N GLN A 8 11.23 -8.96 19.30
CA GLN A 8 10.49 -7.71 19.43
C GLN A 8 10.23 -7.07 18.07
N PHE A 9 11.23 -7.03 17.18
CA PHE A 9 11.12 -6.52 15.82
C PHE A 9 10.03 -7.27 15.02
N TYR A 10 10.10 -8.60 14.98
CA TYR A 10 9.10 -9.38 14.24
C TYR A 10 7.70 -9.30 14.85
N ARG A 11 7.59 -9.13 16.19
CA ARG A 11 6.30 -8.89 16.83
C ARG A 11 5.69 -7.56 16.36
N GLN A 12 6.47 -6.48 16.36
CA GLN A 12 5.99 -5.16 15.88
C GLN A 12 5.56 -5.18 14.42
N ARG A 13 6.28 -5.91 13.55
CA ARG A 13 5.87 -6.10 12.15
C ARG A 13 4.53 -6.84 12.04
N LYS A 14 4.37 -7.94 12.78
CA LYS A 14 3.11 -8.68 12.82
C LYS A 14 1.96 -7.81 13.34
N ASP A 15 2.18 -7.06 14.41
CA ASP A 15 1.19 -6.16 15.00
C ASP A 15 0.80 -5.06 14.00
N PHE A 16 1.76 -4.55 13.23
CA PHE A 16 1.51 -3.60 12.15
C PHE A 16 0.62 -4.21 11.05
N ASP A 17 0.92 -5.41 10.57
CA ASP A 17 0.12 -6.08 9.54
C ASP A 17 -1.31 -6.35 10.03
N LEU A 18 -1.47 -6.78 11.29
CA LEU A 18 -2.78 -6.91 11.93
C LEU A 18 -3.51 -5.57 12.00
N SER A 19 -2.80 -4.47 12.31
CA SER A 19 -3.41 -3.14 12.33
C SER A 19 -3.92 -2.70 10.95
N CYS A 20 -3.30 -3.15 9.87
CA CYS A 20 -3.76 -2.89 8.50
C CYS A 20 -5.05 -3.65 8.21
N ILE A 21 -5.14 -4.92 8.59
CA ILE A 21 -6.39 -5.71 8.49
C ILE A 21 -7.51 -5.05 9.28
N GLU A 22 -7.24 -4.59 10.50
CA GLU A 22 -8.24 -3.88 11.32
C GLU A 22 -8.65 -2.53 10.73
N ARG A 23 -7.74 -1.84 10.03
CA ARG A 23 -8.07 -0.61 9.30
C ARG A 23 -8.96 -0.89 8.10
N ASP A 24 -8.70 -1.98 7.38
CA ASP A 24 -9.48 -2.38 6.22
C ASP A 24 -10.93 -2.78 6.57
N LYS A 25 -11.17 -3.22 7.82
CA LYS A 25 -12.54 -3.42 8.34
C LYS A 25 -13.29 -2.13 8.62
N LYS A 26 -12.58 -1.02 8.87
CA LYS A 26 -13.17 0.27 9.27
C LYS A 26 -13.43 1.21 8.10
N PHE A 27 -12.64 1.10 7.04
CA PHE A 27 -12.72 1.99 5.89
C PHE A 27 -13.09 1.22 4.63
N THR A 28 -13.93 1.82 3.81
CA THR A 28 -14.27 1.30 2.48
C THR A 28 -13.49 2.05 1.40
N MET A 29 -13.21 1.36 0.30
CA MET A 29 -12.60 2.02 -0.85
C MET A 29 -13.58 3.08 -1.37
N PRO A 30 -13.15 4.34 -1.59
CA PRO A 30 -14.01 5.37 -2.16
C PRO A 30 -14.55 4.96 -3.53
N GLU A 31 -15.80 5.31 -3.79
CA GLU A 31 -16.43 5.06 -5.09
C GLU A 31 -15.66 5.74 -6.24
N GLY A 32 -15.60 5.07 -7.38
CA GLY A 32 -14.90 5.55 -8.58
C GLY A 32 -13.38 5.30 -8.58
N VAL A 33 -12.84 4.64 -7.55
CA VAL A 33 -11.45 4.17 -7.53
C VAL A 33 -11.40 2.71 -7.97
N GLU A 34 -10.63 2.44 -9.02
CA GLU A 34 -10.13 1.11 -9.36
C GLU A 34 -8.86 0.86 -8.56
N TYR A 35 -8.83 -0.26 -7.84
CA TYR A 35 -7.73 -0.64 -6.97
C TYR A 35 -7.21 -2.01 -7.37
N ILE A 36 -5.93 -2.06 -7.74
CA ILE A 36 -5.27 -3.28 -8.22
C ILE A 36 -4.08 -3.56 -7.31
N GLU A 37 -4.07 -4.76 -6.72
CA GLU A 37 -3.09 -5.13 -5.70
C GLU A 37 -1.98 -6.01 -6.24
N ASN A 38 -0.82 -5.94 -5.57
CA ASN A 38 0.26 -6.93 -5.66
C ASN A 38 0.90 -7.04 -7.06
N ILE A 39 1.04 -5.91 -7.76
CA ILE A 39 1.71 -5.86 -9.06
C ILE A 39 3.22 -6.00 -8.85
N VAL A 40 3.78 -7.09 -9.35
CA VAL A 40 5.21 -7.40 -9.28
C VAL A 40 5.99 -6.51 -10.23
N TYR A 41 7.02 -5.82 -9.72
CA TYR A 41 7.89 -4.96 -10.55
C TYR A 41 9.32 -5.50 -10.74
N THR A 42 9.67 -6.62 -10.09
CA THR A 42 10.90 -7.38 -10.38
C THR A 42 10.67 -8.89 -10.25
N LYS A 43 11.40 -9.69 -11.04
CA LYS A 43 11.22 -11.14 -11.16
C LYS A 43 12.06 -11.93 -10.17
N ASP A 44 11.99 -11.61 -8.88
CA ASP A 44 12.74 -12.31 -7.81
C ASP A 44 11.84 -13.03 -6.79
N GLY A 45 10.52 -12.92 -6.95
CA GLY A 45 9.54 -13.57 -6.07
C GLY A 45 9.45 -12.97 -4.67
N ASN A 46 10.12 -11.84 -4.39
CA ASN A 46 10.03 -11.18 -3.10
C ASN A 46 8.68 -10.45 -2.98
N PRO A 47 7.84 -10.76 -1.98
CA PRO A 47 6.56 -10.07 -1.78
C PRO A 47 6.69 -8.57 -1.50
N SER A 48 7.85 -8.11 -1.01
CA SER A 48 8.15 -6.68 -0.81
C SER A 48 8.39 -5.95 -2.14
N HIS A 49 8.58 -6.70 -3.23
CA HIS A 49 8.80 -6.16 -4.57
C HIS A 49 7.52 -6.13 -5.40
N GLN A 50 6.45 -5.71 -4.73
CA GLN A 50 5.13 -5.50 -5.30
C GLN A 50 4.67 -4.07 -5.00
N LEU A 51 3.80 -3.55 -5.86
CA LEU A 51 3.14 -2.27 -5.65
C LEU A 51 1.63 -2.40 -5.84
N ASP A 52 0.89 -1.40 -5.38
CA ASP A 52 -0.55 -1.29 -5.63
C ASP A 52 -0.85 -0.07 -6.51
N ILE A 53 -1.91 -0.18 -7.32
CA ILE A 53 -2.33 0.86 -8.27
C ILE A 53 -3.73 1.35 -7.90
N TYR A 54 -3.91 2.67 -7.94
CA TYR A 54 -5.19 3.35 -7.78
C TYR A 54 -5.46 4.21 -9.02
N ARG A 55 -6.51 3.89 -9.78
CA ARG A 55 -6.89 4.60 -11.01
C ARG A 55 -8.34 5.10 -10.94
N PRO A 56 -8.65 6.33 -11.39
CA PRO A 56 -10.04 6.77 -11.56
C PRO A 56 -10.76 5.96 -12.64
N LYS A 57 -11.90 5.36 -12.30
CA LYS A 57 -12.68 4.51 -13.22
C LYS A 57 -13.29 5.26 -14.41
N ASP A 58 -13.58 6.54 -14.23
CA ASP A 58 -14.20 7.42 -15.22
C ASP A 58 -13.21 8.01 -16.22
N ARG A 59 -11.92 7.68 -16.10
CA ARG A 59 -10.84 8.20 -16.94
C ARG A 59 -10.00 7.10 -17.57
N GLU A 60 -10.64 6.00 -17.95
CA GLU A 60 -9.96 4.90 -18.64
C GLU A 60 -9.31 5.36 -19.96
N GLY A 61 -8.13 4.85 -20.28
CA GLY A 61 -7.37 5.23 -21.48
C GLY A 61 -6.68 6.61 -21.44
N GLU A 62 -7.04 7.48 -20.50
CA GLU A 62 -6.40 8.79 -20.37
C GLU A 62 -4.99 8.73 -19.77
N VAL A 63 -4.11 9.62 -20.24
CA VAL A 63 -2.80 9.88 -19.62
C VAL A 63 -3.01 10.80 -18.42
N LEU A 64 -2.70 10.30 -17.22
CA LEU A 64 -2.94 10.99 -15.95
C LEU A 64 -1.61 11.44 -15.33
N PRO A 65 -1.59 12.55 -14.58
CA PRO A 65 -0.45 12.85 -13.71
C PRO A 65 -0.29 11.73 -12.67
N VAL A 66 0.96 11.33 -12.44
CA VAL A 66 1.30 10.18 -11.60
C VAL A 66 1.81 10.65 -10.24
N ILE A 67 1.34 10.01 -9.17
CA ILE A 67 1.92 10.10 -7.83
C ILE A 67 2.48 8.73 -7.45
N ILE A 68 3.73 8.69 -6.97
CA ILE A 68 4.32 7.52 -6.34
C ILE A 68 4.35 7.78 -4.84
N ASN A 69 3.56 7.02 -4.09
CA ASN A 69 3.57 7.01 -2.64
C ASN A 69 4.63 6.02 -2.15
N VAL A 70 5.59 6.50 -1.37
CA VAL A 70 6.53 5.67 -0.60
C VAL A 70 6.10 5.75 0.85
N HIS A 71 5.71 4.62 1.43
CA HIS A 71 5.14 4.62 2.78
C HIS A 71 6.16 4.99 3.88
N GLY A 72 5.65 5.39 5.05
CA GLY A 72 6.46 5.68 6.24
C GLY A 72 6.88 4.44 7.01
N GLY A 73 7.06 4.54 8.34
CA GLY A 73 7.43 3.39 9.18
C GLY A 73 8.93 3.26 9.45
N GLY A 74 9.68 4.34 9.22
CA GLY A 74 11.05 4.50 9.71
C GLY A 74 12.04 3.48 9.18
N LEU A 75 11.79 2.91 8.00
CA LEU A 75 12.59 1.83 7.37
C LEU A 75 12.63 0.52 8.17
N ILE A 76 11.75 0.37 9.17
CA ILE A 76 11.73 -0.78 10.10
C ILE A 76 10.42 -1.55 9.95
N ILE A 77 9.31 -0.83 9.82
CA ILE A 77 7.94 -1.37 9.68
C ILE A 77 7.24 -0.72 8.48
N GLY A 78 6.11 -1.28 8.07
CA GLY A 78 5.35 -0.77 6.93
C GLY A 78 5.26 -1.78 5.80
N ASN A 79 4.25 -1.56 4.96
CA ASN A 79 4.06 -2.22 3.68
C ASN A 79 3.26 -1.27 2.75
N LYS A 80 3.20 -1.60 1.45
CA LYS A 80 2.47 -0.84 0.42
C LYS A 80 1.00 -0.52 0.75
N GLY A 81 0.36 -1.30 1.62
CA GLY A 81 -1.02 -1.11 2.06
C GLY A 81 -1.19 -0.08 3.19
N PHE A 82 -0.09 0.42 3.78
CA PHE A 82 -0.18 1.34 4.93
C PHE A 82 -1.00 2.59 4.62
N ASN A 83 -0.78 3.17 3.44
CA ASN A 83 -1.40 4.40 2.98
C ASN A 83 -2.61 4.17 2.06
N LYS A 84 -3.21 2.97 2.06
CA LYS A 84 -4.25 2.57 1.10
C LYS A 84 -5.36 3.60 0.88
N TYR A 85 -5.95 4.07 1.98
CA TYR A 85 -7.04 5.05 1.92
C TYR A 85 -6.57 6.49 1.64
N PHE A 86 -5.32 6.81 1.98
CA PHE A 86 -4.73 8.09 1.59
C PHE A 86 -4.48 8.13 0.07
N CYS A 87 -3.92 7.06 -0.48
CA CYS A 87 -3.69 6.92 -1.93
C CYS A 87 -5.01 6.94 -2.72
N SER A 88 -6.08 6.33 -2.21
CA SER A 88 -7.39 6.37 -2.86
C SER A 88 -8.00 7.78 -2.87
N LEU A 89 -7.78 8.59 -1.82
CA LEU A 89 -8.19 10.00 -1.81
C LEU A 89 -7.39 10.85 -2.80
N LEU A 90 -6.09 10.58 -2.97
CA LEU A 90 -5.29 11.20 -4.04
C LEU A 90 -5.80 10.79 -5.42
N CYS A 91 -6.15 9.53 -5.62
CA CYS A 91 -6.79 9.06 -6.85
C CYS A 91 -8.08 9.85 -7.17
N LYS A 92 -8.92 10.11 -6.16
CA LYS A 92 -10.14 10.94 -6.31
C LYS A 92 -9.85 12.39 -6.72
N LYS A 93 -8.61 12.87 -6.61
CA LYS A 93 -8.18 14.19 -7.12
C LYS A 93 -7.74 14.15 -8.60
N GLY A 94 -7.88 13.00 -9.27
CA GLY A 94 -7.59 12.85 -10.70
C GLY A 94 -6.18 12.34 -11.02
N PHE A 95 -5.48 11.78 -10.05
CA PHE A 95 -4.14 11.21 -10.22
C PHE A 95 -4.19 9.69 -10.42
N LEU A 96 -3.25 9.16 -11.18
CA LEU A 96 -2.89 7.74 -11.13
C LEU A 96 -1.87 7.55 -9.99
N VAL A 97 -2.18 6.70 -9.02
CA VAL A 97 -1.34 6.54 -7.83
C VAL A 97 -0.74 5.15 -7.78
N TYR A 98 0.56 5.07 -7.55
CA TYR A 98 1.28 3.84 -7.24
C TYR A 98 1.71 3.89 -5.77
N SER A 99 1.43 2.86 -5.00
CA SER A 99 1.91 2.73 -3.61
C SER A 99 2.94 1.63 -3.50
N ILE A 100 4.11 1.98 -2.97
CA ILE A 100 5.26 1.11 -2.73
C ILE A 100 5.51 1.05 -1.23
#